data_AF-A0A3P6V552-F1
#
_entry.id   AF-A0A3P6V552-F1
#
_cell.length_a   1.000
_cell.length_b   1.000
_cell.length_c   1.000
_cell.angle_alpha   90.00
_cell.angle_beta   90.00
_cell.angle_gamma   90.00
#
_symmetry.space_group_name_H-M   'P 1'
#
loop_
_entity.id
_entity.type
_entity.pdbx_description
1 polymer ?
#
loop_
_entity_poly.entity_id
_entity_poly.type
_entity_poly.pdbx_seq_one_letter_code
_entity_poly.pdbx_strand_id
1 'polypeptide(L)'
;MQMLGLQDPIAVFLLKFSPLARLTIVIFGAMLIHLSLGTYHTFGNMLPYMASYMHNNTDSTINHEMLVWIPTFQVTYGIMFGFGQGIAYVLTISCVINWAPKHVGFVSGVVAAGFGISSSIFAPLQTIYLNPLNHKPTEFGYFTDRDVIARVPSIFYTFAIVYAIMQAIGLIVICDPVDVKSLNEEIVNLSMEQKSLSPLQMLHSSTFYWLFGALFCCSFYGNMFYNLYKAFGETFIDDDMFIAYAFSIASICNALARIGWGILADRTTFQISLSIATFLATLLLLTMPLTSFGGKWMYLIWMNLMFVCVAATHALFITACVKCFGSRYKSANYGCLILSTAFSAVFLAVGCEYVLTIVGYKFSFLITALLAFIGTV
;
A
#
# COMPACT_ATOMS: atom_id res chain seq x y z
N MET A 1 19.45 -34.16 -23.22
CA MET A 1 20.59 -33.31 -22.81
C MET A 1 20.53 -31.92 -23.47
N GLN A 2 19.35 -31.28 -23.61
CA GLN A 2 19.19 -30.06 -24.42
C GLN A 2 18.24 -29.00 -23.83
N MET A 3 17.99 -29.01 -22.51
CA MET A 3 17.18 -27.99 -21.81
C MET A 3 17.88 -27.39 -20.58
N LEU A 4 19.20 -27.56 -20.46
CA LEU A 4 20.02 -27.06 -19.33
C LEU A 4 20.59 -25.64 -19.59
N GLY A 5 20.28 -25.01 -20.71
CA GLY A 5 20.97 -23.79 -21.18
C GLY A 5 20.42 -22.44 -20.72
N LEU A 6 19.30 -22.39 -19.99
CA LEU A 6 18.66 -21.13 -19.55
C LEU A 6 18.10 -21.27 -18.12
N GLN A 7 18.83 -21.92 -17.21
CA GLN A 7 18.47 -21.90 -15.80
C GLN A 7 19.07 -20.64 -15.16
N ASP A 8 18.22 -19.86 -14.50
CA ASP A 8 18.63 -18.65 -13.77
C ASP A 8 19.75 -19.00 -12.77
N PRO A 9 20.95 -18.40 -12.88
CA PRO A 9 22.08 -18.72 -12.02
C PRO A 9 21.81 -18.47 -10.54
N ILE A 10 20.95 -17.50 -10.22
CA ILE A 10 20.53 -17.20 -8.85
C ILE A 10 19.65 -18.33 -8.34
N ALA A 11 18.68 -18.79 -9.15
CA ALA A 11 17.81 -19.90 -8.77
C ALA A 11 18.60 -21.19 -8.53
N VAL A 12 19.59 -21.49 -9.38
CA VAL A 12 20.50 -22.64 -9.20
C VAL A 12 21.36 -22.48 -7.93
N PHE A 13 21.84 -21.27 -7.64
CA PHE A 13 22.58 -21.01 -6.41
C PHE A 13 21.72 -21.24 -5.15
N LEU A 14 20.47 -20.78 -5.16
CA LEU A 14 19.54 -20.95 -4.04
C LEU A 14 19.18 -22.41 -3.77
N LEU A 15 19.25 -23.30 -4.77
CA LEU A 15 19.03 -24.74 -4.58
C LEU A 15 20.09 -25.40 -3.67
N LYS A 16 21.23 -24.74 -3.42
CA LYS A 16 22.24 -25.23 -2.46
C LYS A 16 21.76 -25.14 -1.00
N PHE A 17 20.71 -24.37 -0.72
CA PHE A 17 20.17 -24.17 0.61
C PHE A 17 18.95 -25.06 0.88
N SER A 18 18.58 -25.20 2.16
CA SER A 18 17.37 -25.93 2.53
C SER A 18 16.10 -25.24 1.98
N PRO A 19 14.98 -25.98 1.79
CA PRO A 19 13.75 -25.42 1.25
C PRO A 19 13.18 -24.21 2.01
N LEU A 20 13.39 -24.17 3.32
CA LEU A 20 13.00 -23.03 4.15
C LEU A 20 13.95 -21.85 3.95
N ALA A 21 15.27 -22.09 3.98
CA ALA A 21 16.27 -21.03 3.83
C ALA A 21 16.16 -20.32 2.47
N ARG A 22 15.99 -21.06 1.37
CA ARG A 22 15.78 -20.45 0.04
C ARG A 22 14.53 -19.58 0.00
N LEU A 23 13.41 -20.03 0.58
CA LEU A 23 12.17 -19.26 0.63
C LEU A 23 12.35 -17.98 1.47
N THR A 24 13.02 -18.08 2.62
CA THR A 24 13.32 -16.91 3.46
C THR A 24 14.19 -15.89 2.74
N ILE A 25 15.18 -16.32 1.97
CA ILE A 25 16.05 -15.42 1.19
C ILE A 25 15.25 -14.66 0.13
N VAL A 26 14.40 -15.35 -0.63
CA VAL A 26 13.56 -14.70 -1.66
C VAL A 26 12.53 -13.77 -1.03
N ILE A 27 11.90 -14.18 0.09
CA ILE A 27 10.99 -13.33 0.87
C ILE A 27 11.71 -12.07 1.34
N PHE A 28 12.95 -12.18 1.84
CA PHE A 28 13.73 -11.04 2.30
C PHE A 28 13.98 -10.03 1.17
N GLY A 29 14.40 -10.49 -0.01
CA GLY A 29 14.56 -9.59 -1.16
C GLY A 29 13.26 -8.94 -1.61
N ALA A 30 12.17 -9.71 -1.65
CA ALA A 30 10.84 -9.19 -1.97
C ALA A 30 10.39 -8.14 -0.96
N MET A 31 10.65 -8.36 0.33
CA MET A 31 10.36 -7.42 1.42
C MET A 31 11.18 -6.14 1.29
N LEU A 32 12.47 -6.20 0.95
CA LEU A 32 13.29 -5.00 0.74
C LEU A 32 12.75 -4.13 -0.40
N ILE A 33 12.36 -4.75 -1.52
CA ILE A 33 11.73 -4.04 -2.63
C ILE A 33 10.42 -3.40 -2.15
N HIS A 34 9.55 -4.16 -1.50
CA HIS A 34 8.28 -3.65 -0.98
C HIS A 34 8.45 -2.56 0.07
N LEU A 35 9.50 -2.62 0.89
CA LEU A 35 9.82 -1.60 1.88
C LEU A 35 10.15 -0.27 1.20
N SER A 36 10.84 -0.29 0.04
CA SER A 36 11.08 0.93 -0.74
C SER A 36 9.78 1.48 -1.39
N LEU A 37 8.92 0.59 -1.90
CA LEU A 37 7.65 0.95 -2.54
C LEU A 37 6.65 1.54 -1.53
N GLY A 38 6.66 1.06 -0.29
CA GLY A 38 5.75 1.51 0.78
C GLY A 38 5.94 2.96 1.21
N THR A 39 7.01 3.61 0.78
CA THR A 39 7.25 5.04 1.00
C THR A 39 6.13 5.90 0.44
N TYR A 40 5.40 5.41 -0.58
CA TYR A 40 4.19 6.05 -1.08
C TYR A 40 3.22 6.46 0.04
N HIS A 41 3.08 5.62 1.07
CA HIS A 41 2.20 5.88 2.20
C HIS A 41 2.70 6.98 3.16
N THR A 42 3.97 7.36 3.07
CA THR A 42 4.53 8.49 3.84
C THR A 42 4.22 9.84 3.20
N PHE A 43 3.57 9.87 2.02
CA PHE A 43 3.22 11.11 1.34
C PHE A 43 2.37 12.03 2.22
N GLY A 44 1.40 11.49 2.96
CA GLY A 44 0.59 12.27 3.91
C GLY A 44 1.42 12.93 5.03
N ASN A 45 2.54 12.31 5.45
CA ASN A 45 3.46 12.91 6.41
C ASN A 45 4.30 14.04 5.78
N MET A 46 4.68 13.88 4.51
CA MET A 46 5.45 14.85 3.73
C MET A 46 4.61 16.04 3.23
N LEU A 47 3.29 15.86 3.13
CA LEU A 47 2.37 16.82 2.53
C LEU A 47 2.49 18.23 3.12
N PRO A 48 2.49 18.44 4.46
CA PRO A 48 2.61 19.79 5.02
C PRO A 48 3.97 20.45 4.73
N TYR A 49 5.05 19.66 4.71
CA TYR A 49 6.39 20.15 4.40
C TYR A 49 6.52 20.57 2.94
N MET A 50 6.00 19.75 2.03
CA MET A 50 5.95 20.06 0.60
C MET A 50 5.08 21.29 0.32
N ALA A 51 3.93 21.39 1.00
CA ALA A 51 3.04 22.53 0.91
C ALA A 51 3.72 23.82 1.33
N SER A 52 4.41 23.79 2.47
CA SER A 52 5.15 24.92 3.00
C SER A 52 6.26 25.37 2.06
N TYR A 53 6.99 24.42 1.46
CA TYR A 53 8.03 24.72 0.48
C TYR A 53 7.48 25.40 -0.77
N MET A 54 6.39 24.87 -1.35
CA MET A 54 5.79 25.42 -2.57
C MET A 54 5.11 26.77 -2.30
N HIS A 55 4.45 26.91 -1.16
CA HIS A 55 3.82 28.17 -0.74
C HIS A 55 4.84 29.30 -0.60
N ASN A 56 6.01 29.02 -0.02
CA ASN A 56 7.01 30.04 0.26
C ASN A 56 7.96 30.33 -0.92
N ASN A 57 8.22 29.36 -1.79
CA ASN A 57 9.20 29.49 -2.88
C ASN A 57 8.59 29.56 -4.29
N THR A 58 7.29 29.26 -4.45
CA THR A 58 6.66 29.18 -5.77
C THR A 58 5.42 30.04 -5.85
N ASP A 59 4.37 29.72 -5.10
CA ASP A 59 3.09 30.43 -5.14
C ASP A 59 2.35 30.29 -3.81
N SER A 60 2.06 31.43 -3.17
CA SER A 60 1.35 31.52 -1.90
C SER A 60 -0.13 31.12 -1.96
N THR A 61 -0.68 30.87 -3.16
CA THR A 61 -2.06 30.38 -3.30
C THR A 61 -2.17 28.86 -3.18
N ILE A 62 -1.04 28.14 -3.20
CA ILE A 62 -1.00 26.68 -3.13
C ILE A 62 -1.48 26.21 -1.76
N ASN A 63 -2.48 25.34 -1.75
CA ASN A 63 -3.03 24.71 -0.57
C ASN A 63 -2.70 23.20 -0.48
N HIS A 64 -2.90 22.61 0.70
CA HIS A 64 -2.65 21.18 0.94
C HIS A 64 -3.46 20.26 0.02
N GLU A 65 -4.67 20.69 -0.36
CA GLU A 65 -5.61 19.93 -1.18
C GLU A 65 -5.13 19.83 -2.63
N MET A 66 -4.60 20.93 -3.19
CA MET A 66 -3.97 20.99 -4.51
C MET A 66 -2.77 20.02 -4.61
N LEU A 67 -2.11 19.73 -3.50
CA LEU A 67 -0.93 18.86 -3.49
C LEU A 67 -1.30 17.37 -3.48
N VAL A 68 -2.57 17.02 -3.22
CA VAL A 68 -3.09 15.64 -3.40
C VAL A 68 -3.02 15.22 -4.88
N TRP A 69 -2.89 16.16 -5.81
CA TRP A 69 -2.65 15.88 -7.22
C TRP A 69 -1.22 15.42 -7.53
N ILE A 70 -0.25 15.68 -6.66
CA ILE A 70 1.17 15.35 -6.88
C ILE A 70 1.39 13.84 -7.10
N PRO A 71 0.89 12.94 -6.24
CA PRO A 71 0.96 11.49 -6.46
C PRO A 71 0.26 11.01 -7.73
N THR A 72 -0.71 11.79 -8.23
CA THR A 72 -1.61 11.34 -9.29
C THR A 72 -1.16 11.78 -10.69
N PHE A 73 -0.58 12.98 -10.84
CA PHE A 73 -0.36 13.56 -12.18
C PHE A 73 1.05 14.07 -12.48
N GLN A 74 1.97 14.13 -11.53
CA GLN A 74 3.34 14.52 -11.87
C GLN A 74 4.03 13.40 -12.68
N VAL A 75 4.69 13.76 -13.78
CA VAL A 75 5.36 12.78 -14.67
C VAL A 75 6.38 11.94 -13.90
N THR A 76 7.17 12.57 -13.04
CA THR A 76 8.22 11.90 -12.25
C THR A 76 7.65 11.19 -11.03
N TYR A 77 6.76 11.83 -10.27
CA TYR A 77 6.28 11.27 -9.00
C TYR A 77 5.03 10.40 -9.13
N GLY A 78 4.18 10.64 -10.13
CA GLY A 78 3.00 9.84 -10.42
C GLY A 78 3.27 8.77 -11.47
N ILE A 79 3.62 9.17 -12.70
CA ILE A 79 3.73 8.22 -13.83
C ILE A 79 4.94 7.29 -13.66
N MET A 80 6.15 7.82 -13.47
CA MET A 80 7.35 6.97 -13.34
C MET A 80 7.31 6.09 -12.09
N PHE A 81 6.93 6.67 -10.95
CA PHE A 81 6.76 5.91 -9.71
C PHE A 81 5.66 4.86 -9.85
N GLY A 82 4.49 5.21 -10.36
CA GLY A 82 3.36 4.29 -10.54
C GLY A 82 3.69 3.15 -11.50
N PHE A 83 4.39 3.44 -12.60
CA PHE A 83 4.87 2.41 -13.53
C PHE A 83 5.88 1.47 -12.85
N GLY A 84 6.87 2.02 -12.15
CA GLY A 84 7.87 1.23 -11.42
C GLY A 84 7.23 0.38 -10.32
N GLN A 85 6.31 0.95 -9.54
CA GLN A 85 5.57 0.27 -8.49
C GLN A 85 4.70 -0.85 -9.05
N GLY A 86 3.97 -0.60 -10.15
CA GLY A 86 3.10 -1.60 -10.77
C GLY A 86 3.87 -2.84 -11.23
N ILE A 87 5.05 -2.64 -11.81
CA ILE A 87 5.96 -3.74 -12.21
C ILE A 87 6.51 -4.45 -10.97
N ALA A 88 7.14 -3.70 -10.06
CA ALA A 88 7.87 -4.29 -8.94
C ALA A 88 6.97 -5.00 -7.93
N TYR A 89 5.82 -4.40 -7.57
CA TYR A 89 4.90 -4.94 -6.56
C TYR A 89 4.36 -6.31 -6.97
N VAL A 90 3.80 -6.41 -8.18
CA VAL A 90 3.10 -7.62 -8.62
C VAL A 90 4.10 -8.74 -8.93
N LEU A 91 5.22 -8.43 -9.59
CA LEU A 91 6.21 -9.44 -9.98
C LEU A 91 6.89 -10.08 -8.77
N THR A 92 7.26 -9.29 -7.77
CA THR A 92 7.97 -9.83 -6.59
C THR A 92 7.04 -10.69 -5.71
N ILE A 93 5.77 -10.31 -5.54
CA ILE A 93 4.80 -11.19 -4.86
C ILE A 93 4.57 -12.47 -5.68
N SER A 94 4.42 -12.34 -7.01
CA SER A 94 4.21 -13.48 -7.92
C SER A 94 5.35 -14.50 -7.83
N CYS A 95 6.59 -14.02 -7.80
CA CYS A 95 7.80 -14.80 -7.61
C CYS A 95 7.78 -15.56 -6.28
N VAL A 96 7.53 -14.89 -5.17
CA VAL A 96 7.45 -15.54 -3.84
C VAL A 96 6.34 -16.59 -3.77
N ILE A 97 5.18 -16.33 -4.38
CA ILE A 97 4.09 -17.32 -4.46
C ILE A 97 4.54 -18.59 -5.21
N ASN A 98 5.39 -18.47 -6.24
CA ASN A 98 5.89 -19.63 -6.97
C ASN A 98 6.77 -20.54 -6.09
N TRP A 99 7.45 -19.98 -5.08
CA TRP A 99 8.23 -20.76 -4.11
C TRP A 99 7.38 -21.45 -3.03
N ALA A 100 6.15 -20.97 -2.78
CA ALA A 100 5.26 -21.47 -1.73
C ALA A 100 3.77 -21.52 -2.16
N PRO A 101 3.42 -22.33 -3.17
CA PRO A 101 2.07 -22.33 -3.77
C PRO A 101 0.96 -22.83 -2.84
N LYS A 102 1.29 -23.55 -1.76
CA LYS A 102 0.30 -24.05 -0.77
C LYS A 102 -0.12 -22.99 0.26
N HIS A 103 0.61 -21.90 0.39
CA HIS A 103 0.42 -20.88 1.43
C HIS A 103 0.34 -19.47 0.82
N VAL A 104 -0.45 -19.32 -0.25
CA VAL A 104 -0.53 -18.08 -1.06
C VAL A 104 -0.88 -16.86 -0.21
N GLY A 105 -1.91 -16.95 0.65
CA GLY A 105 -2.33 -15.83 1.49
C GLY A 105 -1.26 -15.43 2.50
N PHE A 106 -0.66 -16.40 3.20
CA PHE A 106 0.44 -16.15 4.13
C PHE A 106 1.65 -15.49 3.44
N VAL A 107 2.19 -16.06 2.36
CA VAL A 107 3.42 -15.53 1.75
C VAL A 107 3.21 -14.21 1.03
N SER A 108 2.06 -14.02 0.38
CA SER A 108 1.70 -12.72 -0.19
C SER A 108 1.50 -11.66 0.92
N GLY A 109 0.90 -12.05 2.04
CA GLY A 109 0.76 -11.20 3.23
C GLY A 109 2.09 -10.78 3.83
N VAL A 110 3.08 -11.68 3.95
CA VAL A 110 4.42 -11.37 4.47
C VAL A 110 5.16 -10.40 3.55
N VAL A 111 5.12 -10.61 2.24
CA VAL A 111 5.75 -9.69 1.27
C VAL A 111 5.05 -8.33 1.29
N ALA A 112 3.72 -8.32 1.26
CA ALA A 112 2.93 -7.10 1.36
C ALA A 112 3.13 -6.39 2.71
N ALA A 113 3.46 -7.09 3.79
CA ALA A 113 3.80 -6.49 5.08
C ALA A 113 5.03 -5.58 4.97
N GLY A 114 6.02 -5.90 4.14
CA GLY A 114 7.16 -5.01 3.88
C GLY A 114 6.72 -3.61 3.42
N PHE A 115 5.70 -3.54 2.55
CA PHE A 115 5.10 -2.27 2.11
C PHE A 115 4.36 -1.56 3.25
N GLY A 116 3.72 -2.33 4.15
CA GLY A 116 3.06 -1.80 5.33
C GLY A 116 4.03 -1.22 6.37
N ILE A 117 5.17 -1.87 6.64
CA ILE A 117 6.18 -1.46 7.64
C ILE A 117 6.93 -0.21 7.19
N SER A 118 7.09 0.00 5.88
CA SER A 118 7.85 1.11 5.29
C SER A 118 7.60 2.45 5.96
N SER A 119 6.33 2.80 6.15
CA SER A 119 5.93 4.07 6.75
C SER A 119 6.41 4.26 8.19
N SER A 120 6.44 3.20 9.00
CA SER A 120 6.92 3.24 10.39
C SER A 120 8.42 3.51 10.51
N ILE A 121 9.18 3.20 9.46
CA ILE A 121 10.61 3.47 9.40
C ILE A 121 10.83 4.87 8.82
N PHE A 122 10.24 5.15 7.65
CA PHE A 122 10.59 6.35 6.89
C PHE A 122 9.87 7.61 7.37
N ALA A 123 8.63 7.54 7.89
CA ALA A 123 7.95 8.77 8.32
C ALA A 123 8.62 9.44 9.53
N PRO A 124 9.02 8.72 10.61
CA PRO A 124 9.81 9.33 11.69
C PRO A 124 11.14 9.87 11.20
N LEU A 125 11.83 9.13 10.33
CA LEU A 125 13.11 9.58 9.77
C LEU A 125 12.94 10.86 8.95
N GLN A 126 11.83 10.99 8.20
CA GLN A 126 11.50 12.22 7.48
C GLN A 126 11.26 13.38 8.44
N THR A 127 10.39 13.20 9.43
CA THR A 127 10.04 14.24 10.40
C THR A 127 11.27 14.68 11.21
N ILE A 128 12.11 13.75 11.67
CA ILE A 128 13.34 14.06 12.40
C ILE A 128 14.34 14.82 11.51
N TYR A 129 14.47 14.44 10.24
CA TYR A 129 15.38 15.11 9.31
C TYR A 129 14.90 16.55 8.99
N LEU A 130 13.61 16.70 8.69
CA LEU A 130 13.00 17.97 8.29
C LEU A 130 12.81 18.93 9.46
N ASN A 131 12.30 18.44 10.58
CA ASN A 131 11.87 19.23 11.74
C ASN A 131 12.43 18.67 13.07
N PRO A 132 13.76 18.61 13.26
CA PRO A 132 14.36 18.03 14.47
C PRO A 132 14.03 18.80 15.75
N LEU A 133 13.71 20.09 15.64
CA LEU A 133 13.38 20.96 16.77
C LEU A 133 11.86 21.03 17.04
N ASN A 134 11.06 20.27 16.28
CA ASN A 134 9.60 20.19 16.43
C ASN A 134 8.93 21.58 16.38
N HIS A 135 9.34 22.42 15.42
CA HIS A 135 8.68 23.68 15.11
C HIS A 135 7.20 23.43 14.82
N LYS A 136 6.33 24.34 15.26
CA LYS A 136 4.89 24.23 15.03
C LYS A 136 4.51 24.79 13.67
N PRO A 137 3.54 24.18 12.97
CA PRO A 137 2.92 24.81 11.81
C PRO A 137 2.10 26.04 12.23
N THR A 138 1.80 26.90 11.27
CA THR A 138 0.88 28.05 11.39
C THR A 138 -0.57 27.57 11.54
N GLU A 139 -1.51 28.47 11.88
CA GLU A 139 -2.95 28.14 11.95
C GLU A 139 -3.50 27.52 10.66
N PHE A 140 -2.86 27.77 9.51
CA PHE A 140 -3.24 27.24 8.21
C PHE A 140 -2.50 25.94 7.82
N GLY A 141 -1.69 25.37 8.73
CA GLY A 141 -0.98 24.11 8.52
C GLY A 141 0.39 24.23 7.82
N TYR A 142 0.91 25.45 7.58
CA TYR A 142 2.20 25.65 6.91
C TYR A 142 3.33 25.94 7.90
N PHE A 143 4.52 25.41 7.63
CA PHE A 143 5.77 25.78 8.28
C PHE A 143 6.36 27.04 7.63
N THR A 144 6.80 28.00 8.45
CA THR A 144 7.45 29.24 7.99
C THR A 144 8.94 29.29 8.29
N ASP A 145 9.43 28.30 9.05
CA ASP A 145 10.84 28.22 9.42
C ASP A 145 11.72 27.94 8.19
N ARG A 146 12.74 28.77 7.99
CA ARG A 146 13.62 28.68 6.81
C ARG A 146 14.40 27.38 6.77
N ASP A 147 14.83 26.86 7.92
CA ASP A 147 15.66 25.65 7.97
C ASP A 147 14.83 24.41 7.66
N VAL A 148 13.57 24.37 8.11
CA VAL A 148 12.62 23.29 7.78
C VAL A 148 12.36 23.26 6.27
N ILE A 149 12.09 24.42 5.68
CA ILE A 149 11.80 24.55 4.25
C ILE A 149 13.02 24.19 3.39
N ALA A 150 14.23 24.65 3.76
CA ALA A 150 15.44 24.41 2.99
C ALA A 150 15.84 22.93 2.87
N ARG A 151 15.40 22.08 3.81
CA ARG A 151 15.69 20.63 3.82
C ARG A 151 14.74 19.81 2.96
N VAL A 152 13.64 20.39 2.47
CA VAL A 152 12.63 19.66 1.69
C VAL A 152 13.21 19.08 0.39
N PRO A 153 14.05 19.77 -0.40
CA PRO A 153 14.64 19.16 -1.60
C PRO A 153 15.68 18.07 -1.28
N SER A 154 16.52 18.26 -0.24
CA SER A 154 17.63 17.35 0.05
C SER A 154 17.16 15.97 0.55
N ILE A 155 16.00 15.89 1.21
CA ILE A 155 15.47 14.62 1.67
C ILE A 155 15.08 13.69 0.50
N PHE A 156 14.54 14.24 -0.60
CA PHE A 156 14.16 13.44 -1.77
C PHE A 156 15.37 12.75 -2.39
N TYR A 157 16.50 13.45 -2.54
CA TYR A 157 17.74 12.86 -3.05
C TYR A 157 18.31 11.80 -2.12
N THR A 158 18.34 12.08 -0.82
CA THR A 158 18.85 11.14 0.19
C THR A 158 18.05 9.84 0.16
N PHE A 159 16.73 9.94 0.14
CA PHE A 159 15.84 8.80 0.17
C PHE A 159 15.85 8.04 -1.16
N ALA A 160 15.96 8.72 -2.30
CA ALA A 160 16.13 8.08 -3.60
C ALA A 160 17.36 7.15 -3.64
N ILE A 161 18.50 7.58 -3.08
CA ILE A 161 19.72 6.75 -2.99
C ILE A 161 19.49 5.53 -2.09
N VAL A 162 18.89 5.74 -0.91
CA VAL A 162 18.56 4.64 0.02
C VAL A 162 17.66 3.61 -0.65
N TYR A 163 16.62 4.05 -1.36
CA TYR A 163 15.69 3.16 -2.06
C TYR A 163 16.35 2.43 -3.23
N ALA A 164 17.25 3.08 -3.98
CA ALA A 164 18.00 2.44 -5.04
C ALA A 164 18.90 1.30 -4.52
N ILE A 165 19.59 1.52 -3.40
CA ILE A 165 20.41 0.48 -2.75
C ILE A 165 19.54 -0.68 -2.26
N MET A 166 18.42 -0.39 -1.60
CA MET A 166 17.49 -1.43 -1.13
C MET A 166 16.94 -2.27 -2.29
N GLN A 167 16.53 -1.64 -3.39
CA GLN A 167 16.05 -2.35 -4.57
C GLN A 167 17.16 -3.17 -5.23
N ALA A 168 18.38 -2.64 -5.35
CA ALA A 168 19.52 -3.38 -5.89
C ALA A 168 19.80 -4.65 -5.08
N ILE A 169 19.78 -4.57 -3.74
CA ILE A 169 19.95 -5.73 -2.87
C ILE A 169 18.82 -6.74 -3.06
N GLY A 170 17.56 -6.27 -3.13
CA GLY A 170 16.42 -7.15 -3.34
C GLY A 170 16.46 -7.89 -4.69
N LEU A 171 16.87 -7.21 -5.75
CA LEU A 171 16.96 -7.78 -7.09
C LEU A 171 18.01 -8.89 -7.22
N ILE A 172 19.05 -8.91 -6.37
CA ILE A 172 20.07 -9.97 -6.37
C ILE A 172 19.48 -11.34 -6.03
N VAL A 173 18.37 -11.39 -5.29
CA VAL A 173 17.82 -12.65 -4.74
C VAL A 173 16.42 -12.99 -5.25
N ILE A 174 15.77 -12.10 -6.01
CA ILE A 174 14.47 -12.37 -6.63
C ILE A 174 14.67 -13.21 -7.90
N CYS A 175 14.17 -14.44 -7.88
CA CYS A 175 14.18 -15.35 -9.03
C CYS A 175 13.05 -16.38 -8.91
N ASP A 176 12.55 -16.91 -10.02
CA ASP A 176 11.60 -18.02 -9.99
C ASP A 176 12.30 -19.36 -9.71
N PRO A 177 11.60 -20.35 -9.11
CA PRO A 177 12.18 -21.68 -8.87
C PRO A 177 12.48 -22.39 -10.20
N VAL A 178 13.59 -23.15 -10.24
CA VAL A 178 14.13 -23.82 -11.44
C VAL A 178 13.16 -24.79 -12.11
N ASP A 179 12.14 -25.26 -11.37
CA ASP A 179 11.27 -26.37 -11.74
C ASP A 179 9.77 -26.01 -11.71
N VAL A 180 9.39 -24.86 -12.29
CA VAL A 180 7.96 -24.51 -12.43
C VAL A 180 7.18 -25.60 -13.21
N LYS A 181 7.82 -26.45 -14.03
CA LYS A 181 7.14 -27.52 -14.77
C LYS A 181 6.98 -28.84 -13.99
N SER A 182 7.99 -29.29 -13.24
CA SER A 182 7.93 -30.57 -12.52
C SER A 182 7.23 -30.47 -11.15
N LEU A 183 7.36 -29.33 -10.44
CA LEU A 183 6.53 -29.01 -9.27
C LEU A 183 5.06 -28.82 -9.66
N ASN A 184 4.81 -28.27 -10.87
CA ASN A 184 3.47 -28.27 -11.40
C ASN A 184 3.02 -29.70 -11.72
N GLU A 185 3.79 -30.58 -12.35
CA GLU A 185 3.32 -31.95 -12.66
C GLU A 185 2.94 -32.80 -11.43
N GLU A 186 3.65 -32.68 -10.30
CA GLU A 186 3.27 -33.36 -9.05
C GLU A 186 2.03 -32.75 -8.35
N ILE A 187 1.80 -31.44 -8.50
CA ILE A 187 0.64 -30.74 -7.91
C ILE A 187 -0.59 -30.76 -8.86
N VAL A 188 -0.36 -30.70 -10.18
CA VAL A 188 -1.33 -30.70 -11.28
C VAL A 188 -2.06 -32.04 -11.37
N ASN A 189 -1.38 -33.15 -11.04
CA ASN A 189 -2.02 -34.46 -10.97
C ASN A 189 -2.96 -34.62 -9.74
N LEU A 190 -2.82 -33.78 -8.70
CA LEU A 190 -3.73 -33.72 -7.56
C LEU A 190 -4.82 -32.64 -7.71
N SER A 191 -4.62 -31.65 -8.59
CA SER A 191 -5.52 -30.50 -8.81
C SER A 191 -6.05 -30.42 -10.24
N MET A 192 -6.34 -31.56 -10.88
CA MET A 192 -7.02 -31.60 -12.17
C MET A 192 -8.44 -31.01 -12.03
N GLU A 193 -8.59 -29.67 -12.07
CA GLU A 193 -9.77 -28.96 -12.61
C GLU A 193 -9.75 -27.41 -12.55
N GLN A 194 -8.75 -26.71 -11.99
CA GLN A 194 -8.81 -25.24 -11.99
C GLN A 194 -8.24 -24.61 -13.27
N LYS A 195 -9.10 -24.45 -14.28
CA LYS A 195 -8.80 -23.75 -15.54
C LYS A 195 -8.34 -22.33 -15.26
N SER A 196 -7.02 -22.07 -15.37
CA SER A 196 -6.47 -20.71 -15.24
C SER A 196 -6.90 -19.85 -16.41
N LEU A 197 -7.61 -18.76 -16.14
CA LEU A 197 -8.19 -17.86 -17.14
C LEU A 197 -7.13 -16.88 -17.66
N SER A 198 -7.10 -16.69 -18.97
CA SER A 198 -6.26 -15.63 -19.57
C SER A 198 -6.81 -14.24 -19.20
N PRO A 199 -6.01 -13.17 -19.29
CA PRO A 199 -6.46 -11.81 -18.95
C PRO A 199 -7.71 -11.40 -19.73
N LEU A 200 -7.77 -11.73 -21.03
CA LEU A 200 -8.95 -11.43 -21.84
C LEU A 200 -10.18 -12.23 -21.38
N GLN A 201 -10.03 -13.51 -21.04
CA GLN A 201 -11.14 -14.31 -20.51
C GLN A 201 -11.60 -13.80 -19.14
N MET A 202 -10.68 -13.34 -18.30
CA MET A 202 -10.98 -12.73 -17.01
C MET A 202 -11.81 -11.45 -17.18
N LEU A 203 -11.45 -10.57 -18.12
CA LEU A 203 -12.18 -9.32 -18.38
C LEU A 203 -13.63 -9.54 -18.86
N HIS A 204 -13.92 -10.71 -19.43
CA HIS A 204 -15.28 -11.12 -19.82
C HIS A 204 -16.06 -11.77 -18.66
N SER A 205 -15.43 -12.05 -17.53
CA SER A 205 -16.08 -12.66 -16.36
C SER A 205 -16.81 -11.63 -15.53
N SER A 206 -18.03 -11.94 -15.08
CA SER A 206 -18.77 -11.11 -14.12
C SER A 206 -18.04 -10.97 -12.79
N THR A 207 -17.28 -11.99 -12.38
CA THR A 207 -16.48 -11.96 -11.13
C THR A 207 -15.43 -10.86 -11.16
N PHE A 208 -14.86 -10.56 -12.33
CA PHE A 208 -13.89 -9.47 -12.47
C PHE A 208 -14.51 -8.13 -12.10
N TYR A 209 -15.71 -7.81 -12.60
CA TYR A 209 -16.37 -6.52 -12.34
C TYR A 209 -16.77 -6.35 -10.87
N TRP A 210 -17.21 -7.41 -10.20
CA TRP A 210 -17.46 -7.38 -8.75
C TRP A 210 -16.19 -7.11 -7.95
N LEU A 211 -15.10 -7.83 -8.24
CA LEU A 211 -13.81 -7.59 -7.59
C LEU A 211 -13.25 -6.20 -7.91
N PHE A 212 -13.45 -5.71 -9.14
CA PHE A 212 -13.01 -4.39 -9.57
C PHE A 212 -13.74 -3.28 -8.82
N GLY A 213 -15.06 -3.37 -8.70
CA GLY A 213 -15.87 -2.43 -7.93
C GLY A 213 -15.55 -2.45 -6.44
N ALA A 214 -15.38 -3.65 -5.86
CA ALA A 214 -14.99 -3.80 -4.46
C ALA A 214 -13.58 -3.22 -4.18
N LEU A 215 -12.61 -3.48 -5.07
CA LEU A 215 -11.26 -2.92 -4.93
C LEU A 215 -11.26 -1.40 -5.12
N PHE A 216 -12.06 -0.87 -6.05
CA PHE A 216 -12.25 0.57 -6.21
C PHE A 216 -12.73 1.21 -4.90
N CYS A 217 -13.80 0.68 -4.31
CA CYS A 217 -14.36 1.19 -3.05
C CYS A 217 -13.35 1.10 -1.91
N CYS A 218 -12.67 -0.04 -1.79
CA CYS A 218 -11.66 -0.24 -0.76
C CYS A 218 -10.47 0.69 -0.89
N SER A 219 -9.99 0.88 -2.12
CA SER A 219 -8.87 1.77 -2.41
C SER A 219 -9.24 3.22 -2.23
N PHE A 220 -10.48 3.61 -2.56
CA PHE A 220 -10.95 4.97 -2.37
C PHE A 220 -10.91 5.37 -0.89
N TYR A 221 -11.55 4.61 0.01
CA TYR A 221 -11.55 4.97 1.43
C TYR A 221 -10.16 4.88 2.04
N GLY A 222 -9.37 3.89 1.64
CA GLY A 222 -8.00 3.72 2.13
C GLY A 222 -7.12 4.92 1.74
N ASN A 223 -7.11 5.30 0.46
CA ASN A 223 -6.33 6.45 -0.02
C ASN A 223 -6.84 7.76 0.59
N MET A 224 -8.15 7.93 0.76
CA MET A 224 -8.72 9.12 1.43
C MET A 224 -8.16 9.26 2.84
N PHE A 225 -8.15 8.17 3.61
CA PHE A 225 -7.60 8.17 4.95
C PHE A 225 -6.09 8.43 4.96
N TYR A 226 -5.32 7.77 4.09
CA TYR A 226 -3.86 7.98 3.99
C TYR A 226 -3.44 9.41 3.68
N ASN A 227 -4.20 10.11 2.83
CA ASN A 227 -3.85 11.49 2.44
C ASN A 227 -4.28 12.52 3.49
N LEU A 228 -5.34 12.27 4.24
CA LEU A 228 -5.97 13.28 5.09
C LEU A 228 -5.83 13.04 6.61
N TYR A 229 -5.34 11.88 7.06
CA TYR A 229 -5.28 11.58 8.50
C TYR A 229 -4.51 12.64 9.28
N LYS A 230 -3.32 13.05 8.81
CA LYS A 230 -2.44 14.01 9.49
C LYS A 230 -3.08 15.39 9.53
N ALA A 231 -3.51 15.89 8.37
CA ALA A 231 -4.18 17.17 8.26
C ALA A 231 -5.42 17.27 9.17
N PHE A 232 -6.20 16.18 9.29
CA PHE A 232 -7.33 16.13 10.22
C PHE A 232 -6.87 16.09 11.70
N GLY A 233 -5.85 15.32 12.03
CA GLY A 233 -5.31 15.22 13.40
C GLY A 233 -4.74 16.54 13.92
N GLU A 234 -4.06 17.31 13.06
CA GLU A 234 -3.50 18.62 13.38
C GLU A 234 -4.56 19.68 13.72
N THR A 235 -5.84 19.46 13.36
CA THR A 235 -6.92 20.39 13.71
C THR A 235 -7.24 20.43 15.22
N PHE A 236 -6.82 19.42 15.99
CA PHE A 236 -7.10 19.34 17.43
C PHE A 236 -5.95 18.73 18.27
N ILE A 237 -4.83 18.35 17.65
CA ILE A 237 -3.65 17.80 18.34
C ILE A 237 -2.42 18.67 18.03
N ASP A 238 -1.94 19.41 19.03
CA ASP A 238 -0.81 20.35 18.90
C ASP A 238 0.59 19.68 19.03
N ASP A 239 0.74 18.42 18.62
CA ASP A 239 1.95 17.60 18.80
C ASP A 239 2.25 16.76 17.54
N ASP A 240 3.07 17.32 16.62
CA ASP A 240 3.44 16.67 15.35
C ASP A 240 4.22 15.37 15.57
N MET A 241 5.13 15.35 16.55
CA MET A 241 5.87 14.14 16.91
C MET A 241 4.95 13.03 17.40
N PHE A 242 3.94 13.35 18.22
CA PHE A 242 2.92 12.37 18.61
C PHE A 242 2.20 11.79 17.38
N ILE A 243 1.75 12.64 16.44
CA ILE A 243 1.06 12.17 15.22
C ILE A 243 1.99 11.27 14.39
N ALA A 244 3.27 11.63 14.26
CA ALA A 244 4.27 10.84 13.54
C ALA A 244 4.52 9.46 14.21
N TYR A 245 4.65 9.42 15.53
CA TYR A 245 4.77 8.15 16.27
C TYR A 245 3.51 7.32 16.20
N ALA A 246 2.34 7.95 16.32
CA ALA A 246 1.05 7.29 16.20
C ALA A 246 0.95 6.59 14.83
N PHE A 247 1.28 7.30 13.74
CA PHE A 247 1.29 6.75 12.39
C PHE A 247 2.28 5.59 12.23
N SER A 248 3.44 5.68 12.91
CA SER A 248 4.43 4.60 12.90
C SER A 248 3.92 3.33 13.56
N ILE A 249 3.22 3.44 14.70
CA ILE A 249 2.57 2.31 15.35
C ILE A 249 1.49 1.73 14.42
N ALA A 250 0.66 2.58 13.82
CA ALA A 250 -0.39 2.16 12.90
C ALA A 250 0.16 1.45 11.64
N SER A 251 1.31 1.89 11.13
CA SER A 251 2.01 1.25 10.02
C SER A 251 2.53 -0.16 10.39
N ILE A 252 3.04 -0.35 11.61
CA ILE A 252 3.41 -1.69 12.12
C ILE A 252 2.15 -2.56 12.25
N CYS A 253 1.07 -2.03 12.81
CA CYS A 253 -0.20 -2.74 12.91
C CYS A 253 -0.77 -3.13 11.54
N ASN A 254 -0.70 -2.24 10.54
CA ASN A 254 -1.07 -2.51 9.15
C ASN A 254 -0.24 -3.66 8.57
N ALA A 255 1.08 -3.66 8.79
CA ALA A 255 1.93 -4.76 8.34
C ALA A 255 1.57 -6.11 8.97
N LEU A 256 1.39 -6.16 10.29
CA LEU A 256 0.97 -7.38 10.99
C LEU A 256 -0.42 -7.83 10.54
N ALA A 257 -1.34 -6.89 10.33
CA ALA A 257 -2.67 -7.17 9.83
C ALA A 257 -2.66 -7.75 8.43
N ARG A 258 -1.74 -7.36 7.53
CA ARG A 258 -1.61 -7.99 6.19
C ARG A 258 -1.32 -9.48 6.29
N ILE A 259 -0.44 -9.88 7.21
CA ILE A 259 -0.16 -11.29 7.48
C ILE A 259 -1.40 -11.96 8.09
N GLY A 260 -2.04 -11.33 9.08
CA GLY A 260 -3.24 -11.83 9.73
C GLY A 260 -4.40 -12.07 8.76
N TRP A 261 -4.72 -11.09 7.91
CA TRP A 261 -5.73 -11.20 6.87
C TRP A 261 -5.37 -12.24 5.80
N GLY A 262 -4.09 -12.35 5.43
CA GLY A 262 -3.61 -13.40 4.53
C GLY A 262 -3.85 -14.82 5.09
N ILE A 263 -3.51 -15.04 6.36
CA ILE A 263 -3.78 -16.32 7.06
C ILE A 263 -5.29 -16.57 7.17
N LEU A 264 -6.07 -15.54 7.50
CA LEU A 264 -7.52 -15.66 7.61
C LEU A 264 -8.14 -16.02 6.25
N ALA A 265 -7.66 -15.44 5.16
CA ALA A 265 -8.11 -15.73 3.80
C ALA A 265 -7.70 -17.12 3.31
N ASP A 266 -6.61 -17.67 3.84
CA ASP A 266 -6.23 -19.07 3.58
C ASP A 266 -7.16 -20.05 4.31
N ARG A 267 -7.69 -19.68 5.48
CA ARG A 267 -8.58 -20.54 6.30
C ARG A 267 -10.09 -20.35 6.04
N THR A 268 -10.50 -19.15 5.67
CA THR A 268 -11.90 -18.77 5.45
C THR A 268 -12.14 -18.43 3.99
N THR A 269 -13.37 -18.05 3.63
CA THR A 269 -13.65 -17.48 2.32
C THR A 269 -13.18 -16.03 2.26
N PHE A 270 -12.67 -15.63 1.09
CA PHE A 270 -12.24 -14.26 0.85
C PHE A 270 -13.36 -13.25 1.13
N GLN A 271 -14.59 -13.57 0.76
CA GLN A 271 -15.75 -12.70 0.95
C GLN A 271 -15.98 -12.37 2.43
N ILE A 272 -15.94 -13.36 3.32
CA ILE A 272 -16.13 -13.13 4.76
C ILE A 272 -15.02 -12.22 5.31
N SER A 273 -13.77 -12.49 4.93
CA SER A 273 -12.63 -11.67 5.38
C SER A 273 -12.75 -10.22 4.91
N LEU A 274 -13.15 -10.01 3.64
CA LEU A 274 -13.32 -8.67 3.08
C LEU A 274 -14.49 -7.93 3.74
N SER A 275 -15.66 -8.56 3.87
CA SER A 275 -16.84 -7.95 4.49
C SER A 275 -16.61 -7.55 5.95
N ILE A 276 -15.85 -8.34 6.73
CA ILE A 276 -15.48 -7.96 8.10
C ILE A 276 -14.63 -6.67 8.09
N ALA A 277 -13.62 -6.61 7.22
CA ALA A 277 -12.72 -5.47 7.14
C ALA A 277 -13.42 -4.18 6.67
N THR A 278 -14.27 -4.27 5.64
CA THR A 278 -15.00 -3.11 5.07
C THR A 278 -16.13 -2.64 5.97
N PHE A 279 -16.83 -3.55 6.66
CA PHE A 279 -17.81 -3.19 7.68
C PHE A 279 -17.16 -2.46 8.86
N LEU A 280 -16.04 -2.96 9.36
CA LEU A 280 -15.29 -2.31 10.43
C LEU A 280 -14.76 -0.94 9.99
N ALA A 281 -14.22 -0.82 8.76
CA ALA A 281 -13.79 0.46 8.18
C ALA A 281 -14.94 1.46 8.11
N THR A 282 -16.14 1.02 7.72
CA THR A 282 -17.35 1.86 7.65
C THR A 282 -17.68 2.44 9.02
N LEU A 283 -17.75 1.61 10.06
CA LEU A 283 -18.06 2.06 11.42
C LEU A 283 -17.02 3.06 11.95
N LEU A 284 -15.75 2.79 11.70
CA LEU A 284 -14.65 3.66 12.12
C LEU A 284 -14.66 5.00 11.37
N LEU A 285 -14.95 5.02 10.07
CA LEU A 285 -15.08 6.27 9.29
C LEU A 285 -16.28 7.10 9.76
N LEU A 286 -17.43 6.47 10.04
CA LEU A 286 -18.61 7.16 10.56
C LEU A 286 -18.34 7.82 11.92
N THR A 287 -17.55 7.16 12.75
CA THR A 287 -17.23 7.63 14.11
C THR A 287 -15.95 8.46 14.18
N MET A 288 -15.19 8.58 13.09
CA MET A 288 -13.93 9.32 13.03
C MET A 288 -14.04 10.79 13.49
N PRO A 289 -15.09 11.56 13.12
CA PRO A 289 -15.25 12.93 13.59
C PRO A 289 -15.34 13.06 15.12
N LEU A 290 -15.79 12.02 15.81
CA LEU A 290 -15.92 12.00 17.27
C LEU A 290 -14.56 11.97 18.00
N THR A 291 -13.49 11.59 17.30
CA THR A 291 -12.13 11.57 17.86
C THR A 291 -11.66 12.95 18.32
N SER A 292 -12.20 14.03 17.74
CA SER A 292 -11.94 15.40 18.17
C SER A 292 -12.37 15.68 19.62
N PHE A 293 -13.38 14.97 20.14
CA PHE A 293 -13.83 15.08 21.53
C PHE A 293 -13.04 14.20 22.49
N GLY A 294 -12.54 13.05 22.01
CA GLY A 294 -11.73 12.12 22.81
C GLY A 294 -10.23 12.44 22.83
N GLY A 295 -9.81 13.45 22.07
CA GLY A 295 -8.43 13.91 21.99
C GLY A 295 -7.47 12.88 21.40
N LYS A 296 -6.17 13.07 21.68
CA LYS A 296 -5.08 12.36 21.01
C LYS A 296 -5.08 10.83 21.18
N TRP A 297 -5.57 10.31 22.30
CA TRP A 297 -5.58 8.87 22.57
C TRP A 297 -6.72 8.14 21.85
N MET A 298 -7.91 8.74 21.75
CA MET A 298 -9.00 8.19 20.95
C MET A 298 -8.62 8.18 19.48
N TYR A 299 -8.02 9.26 19.00
CA TYR A 299 -7.50 9.35 17.63
C TYR A 299 -6.46 8.25 17.33
N LEU A 300 -5.51 7.99 18.25
CA LEU A 300 -4.53 6.91 18.11
C LEU A 300 -5.20 5.54 17.89
N ILE A 301 -6.21 5.20 18.69
CA ILE A 301 -6.91 3.91 18.60
C ILE A 301 -7.65 3.80 17.26
N TRP A 302 -8.42 4.83 16.88
CA TRP A 302 -9.18 4.83 15.63
C TRP A 302 -8.27 4.70 14.42
N MET A 303 -7.16 5.43 14.44
CA MET A 303 -6.19 5.37 13.37
C MET A 303 -5.58 3.97 13.26
N ASN A 304 -5.11 3.37 14.36
CA ASN A 304 -4.58 2.00 14.32
C ASN A 304 -5.58 0.99 13.75
N LEU A 305 -6.84 1.05 14.19
CA LEU A 305 -7.88 0.15 13.69
C LEU A 305 -8.20 0.38 12.20
N MET A 306 -8.23 1.63 11.75
CA MET A 306 -8.41 1.96 10.33
C MET A 306 -7.28 1.38 9.48
N PHE A 307 -6.04 1.48 9.94
CA PHE A 307 -4.88 0.90 9.26
C PHE A 307 -4.93 -0.64 9.20
N VAL A 308 -5.49 -1.29 10.22
CA VAL A 308 -5.78 -2.74 10.19
C VAL A 308 -6.82 -3.10 9.13
N CYS A 309 -7.85 -2.26 8.91
CA CYS A 309 -8.83 -2.49 7.85
C CYS A 309 -8.23 -2.28 6.46
N VAL A 310 -7.46 -1.21 6.26
CA VAL A 310 -6.82 -0.91 4.97
C VAL A 310 -5.79 -1.99 4.58
N ALA A 311 -5.16 -2.64 5.57
CA ALA A 311 -4.30 -3.79 5.35
C ALA A 311 -5.00 -4.93 4.59
N ALA A 312 -6.30 -5.14 4.84
CA ALA A 312 -7.07 -6.21 4.23
C ALA A 312 -7.12 -6.06 2.70
N THR A 313 -7.26 -4.84 2.18
CA THR A 313 -7.34 -4.58 0.74
C THR A 313 -6.10 -5.09 0.00
N HIS A 314 -4.90 -4.83 0.53
CA HIS A 314 -3.68 -5.25 -0.13
C HIS A 314 -3.43 -6.76 -0.05
N ALA A 315 -3.76 -7.39 1.07
CA ALA A 315 -3.54 -8.83 1.28
C ALA A 315 -4.60 -9.71 0.59
N LEU A 316 -5.87 -9.29 0.63
CA LEU A 316 -6.98 -10.13 0.21
C LEU A 316 -7.17 -10.16 -1.31
N PHE A 317 -7.00 -9.05 -2.02
CA PHE A 317 -7.34 -8.97 -3.45
C PHE A 317 -6.36 -9.73 -4.36
N ILE A 318 -5.07 -9.82 -4.00
CA ILE A 318 -4.14 -10.67 -4.75
C ILE A 318 -4.48 -12.16 -4.55
N THR A 319 -4.85 -12.53 -3.32
CA THR A 319 -5.30 -13.88 -2.98
C THR A 319 -6.59 -14.22 -3.72
N ALA A 320 -7.56 -13.31 -3.77
CA ALA A 320 -8.80 -13.48 -4.53
C ALA A 320 -8.53 -13.65 -6.02
N CYS A 321 -7.64 -12.84 -6.61
CA CYS A 321 -7.29 -12.95 -8.02
C CYS A 321 -6.74 -14.34 -8.35
N VAL A 322 -5.82 -14.87 -7.54
CA VAL A 322 -5.26 -16.22 -7.72
C VAL A 322 -6.32 -17.31 -7.53
N LYS A 323 -7.17 -17.18 -6.51
CA LYS A 323 -8.23 -18.17 -6.21
C LYS A 323 -9.34 -18.20 -7.27
N CYS A 324 -9.74 -17.04 -7.82
CA CYS A 324 -10.83 -16.93 -8.79
C CYS A 324 -10.37 -17.20 -10.22
N PHE A 325 -9.17 -16.76 -10.62
CA PHE A 325 -8.73 -16.77 -12.01
C PHE A 325 -7.53 -17.70 -12.28
N GLY A 326 -6.94 -18.30 -11.22
CA GLY A 326 -5.84 -19.24 -11.32
C GLY A 326 -4.45 -18.60 -11.21
N SER A 327 -3.42 -19.45 -11.04
CA SER A 327 -2.05 -19.02 -10.77
C SER A 327 -1.23 -18.67 -12.01
N ARG A 328 -1.60 -19.18 -13.20
CA ARG A 328 -0.78 -19.06 -14.42
C ARG A 328 -0.60 -17.62 -14.92
N TYR A 329 -1.67 -16.83 -14.93
CA TYR A 329 -1.68 -15.44 -15.41
C TYR A 329 -1.87 -14.43 -14.27
N LYS A 330 -1.57 -14.85 -13.01
CA LYS A 330 -1.85 -14.06 -11.80
C LYS A 330 -1.32 -12.64 -11.84
N SER A 331 -0.10 -12.41 -12.37
CA SER A 331 0.48 -11.07 -12.46
C SER A 331 -0.30 -10.15 -13.40
N ALA A 332 -0.64 -10.63 -14.60
CA ALA A 332 -1.38 -9.85 -15.58
C ALA A 332 -2.82 -9.61 -15.12
N ASN A 333 -3.47 -10.65 -14.60
CA ASN A 333 -4.84 -10.59 -14.08
C ASN A 333 -4.96 -9.60 -12.91
N TYR A 334 -4.03 -9.65 -11.96
CA TYR A 334 -4.01 -8.73 -10.82
C TYR A 334 -3.65 -7.30 -11.25
N GLY A 335 -2.77 -7.14 -12.25
CA GLY A 335 -2.48 -5.84 -12.85
C GLY A 335 -3.72 -5.16 -13.43
N CYS A 336 -4.58 -5.89 -14.15
CA CYS A 336 -5.86 -5.36 -14.62
C CYS A 336 -6.80 -4.98 -13.47
N LEU A 337 -6.80 -5.74 -12.36
CA LEU A 337 -7.62 -5.44 -11.20
C LEU A 337 -7.16 -4.16 -10.49
N ILE A 338 -5.84 -3.96 -10.35
CA ILE A 338 -5.23 -2.77 -9.75
C ILE A 338 -5.56 -1.49 -10.53
N LEU A 339 -5.96 -1.56 -11.80
CA LEU A 339 -6.42 -0.38 -12.54
C LEU A 339 -7.58 0.35 -11.82
N SER A 340 -8.41 -0.39 -11.07
CA SER A 340 -9.44 0.20 -10.21
C SER A 340 -8.88 1.17 -9.16
N THR A 341 -7.68 0.92 -8.64
CA THR A 341 -7.04 1.79 -7.64
C THR A 341 -6.61 3.11 -8.27
N ALA A 342 -6.14 3.07 -9.51
CA ALA A 342 -5.80 4.28 -10.28
C ALA A 342 -7.03 5.15 -10.51
N PHE A 343 -8.16 4.55 -10.94
CA PHE A 343 -9.41 5.29 -11.05
C PHE A 343 -9.87 5.84 -9.70
N SER A 344 -9.75 5.07 -8.62
CA SER A 344 -10.13 5.55 -7.29
C SER A 344 -9.32 6.77 -6.84
N ALA A 345 -8.01 6.82 -7.18
CA ALA A 345 -7.14 7.94 -6.85
C ALA A 345 -7.49 9.21 -7.63
N VAL A 346 -7.83 9.09 -8.92
CA VAL A 346 -8.31 10.22 -9.74
C VAL A 346 -9.62 10.77 -9.20
N PHE A 347 -10.59 9.90 -8.90
CA PHE A 347 -11.86 10.32 -8.29
C PHE A 347 -11.66 10.95 -6.92
N LEU A 348 -10.72 10.44 -6.13
CA LEU A 348 -10.37 11.02 -4.84
C LEU A 348 -9.77 12.42 -4.99
N ALA A 349 -8.84 12.62 -5.92
CA ALA A 349 -8.22 13.94 -6.14
C ALA A 349 -9.26 15.00 -6.52
N VAL A 350 -10.16 14.68 -7.46
CA VAL A 350 -11.30 15.53 -7.81
C VAL A 350 -12.21 15.77 -6.60
N GLY A 351 -12.52 14.71 -5.84
CA GLY A 351 -13.34 14.80 -4.65
C GLY A 351 -12.72 15.69 -3.57
N CYS A 352 -11.42 15.59 -3.32
CA CYS A 352 -10.73 16.42 -2.34
C CYS A 352 -10.73 17.88 -2.74
N GLU A 353 -10.43 18.23 -3.99
CA GLU A 353 -10.39 19.63 -4.41
C GLU A 353 -11.76 20.33 -4.34
N TYR A 354 -12.82 19.67 -4.83
CA TYR A 354 -14.13 20.30 -4.94
C TYR A 354 -15.06 20.06 -3.74
N VAL A 355 -14.92 18.92 -3.06
CA VAL A 355 -15.85 18.53 -1.97
C VAL A 355 -15.27 18.87 -0.60
N LEU A 356 -13.96 18.74 -0.38
CA LEU A 356 -13.38 19.03 0.94
C LEU A 356 -13.48 20.53 1.28
N THR A 357 -13.26 21.40 0.29
CA THR A 357 -13.38 22.86 0.42
C THR A 357 -14.77 23.34 0.84
N ILE A 358 -15.82 22.62 0.42
CA ILE A 358 -17.22 23.00 0.67
C ILE A 358 -17.73 22.37 1.97
N VAL A 359 -17.43 21.08 2.19
CA VAL A 359 -18.11 20.28 3.23
C VAL A 359 -17.21 20.05 4.47
N GLY A 360 -15.90 20.25 4.35
CA GLY A 360 -14.93 20.07 5.43
C GLY A 360 -14.68 18.61 5.80
N TYR A 361 -13.58 18.36 6.53
CA TYR A 361 -13.08 17.02 6.86
C TYR A 361 -14.14 16.08 7.46
N LYS A 362 -14.98 16.57 8.37
CA LYS A 362 -15.96 15.74 9.11
C LYS A 362 -16.95 15.05 8.17
N PHE A 363 -17.51 15.79 7.21
CA PHE A 363 -18.47 15.23 6.27
C PHE A 363 -17.79 14.41 5.17
N SER A 364 -16.56 14.75 4.78
CA SER A 364 -15.79 13.92 3.82
C SER A 364 -15.56 12.50 4.34
N PHE A 365 -15.31 12.31 5.64
CA PHE A 365 -15.25 10.96 6.23
C PHE A 365 -16.61 10.24 6.18
N LEU A 366 -17.72 10.94 6.43
CA LEU A 366 -19.07 10.36 6.37
C LEU A 366 -19.46 9.92 4.96
N ILE A 367 -19.16 10.74 3.94
CA ILE A 367 -19.39 10.39 2.53
C ILE A 367 -18.54 9.18 2.14
N THR A 368 -17.27 9.17 2.56
CA THR A 368 -16.35 8.07 2.28
C THR A 368 -16.79 6.76 2.93
N ALA A 369 -17.46 6.82 4.09
CA ALA A 369 -18.01 5.64 4.76
C ALA A 369 -19.08 4.93 3.91
N LEU A 370 -19.86 5.66 3.09
CA LEU A 370 -20.84 5.06 2.18
C LEU A 370 -20.15 4.17 1.14
N LEU A 371 -19.01 4.59 0.59
CA LEU A 371 -18.23 3.79 -0.35
C LEU A 371 -17.61 2.57 0.34
N ALA A 372 -17.11 2.70 1.57
CA ALA A 372 -16.64 1.56 2.34
C ALA A 372 -17.76 0.53 2.59
N PHE A 373 -18.98 0.99 2.87
CA PHE A 373 -20.14 0.12 3.06
C PHE A 373 -20.55 -0.60 1.78
N ILE A 374 -20.54 0.09 0.63
CA ILE A 374 -20.81 -0.53 -0.68
C ILE A 374 -19.82 -1.67 -0.94
N GLY A 375 -18.54 -1.53 -0.55
CA GLY A 375 -17.55 -2.60 -0.67
C GLY A 375 -17.77 -3.80 0.28
N THR A 376 -18.75 -3.75 1.18
CA THR A 376 -19.10 -4.85 2.10
C THR A 376 -20.03 -5.88 1.45
N VAL A 377 -20.89 -5.40 0.54
CA VAL A 377 -21.92 -6.16 -0.19
C VAL A 377 -21.36 -6.61 -1.53
#